data_AF-A0A3Q8WH38-F1
#
_entry.id   AF-A0A3Q8WH38-F1
#
_cell.length_a   1.000
_cell.length_b   1.000
_cell.length_c   1.000
_cell.angle_alpha   90.00
_cell.angle_beta   90.00
_cell.angle_gamma   90.00
#
_symmetry.space_group_name_H-M   'P 1'
#
loop_
_entity.id
_entity.type
_entity.pdbx_description
1 polymer ?
#
loop_
_entity_poly.entity_id
_entity_poly.type
_entity_poly.pdbx_seq_one_letter_code
_entity_poly.pdbx_strand_id
1 'polypeptide(L)' 'ELLGKNIVEFCHPEDQQLLRDSFQQVVKLKGQVLSVMFRFRSKNREWLWTRTSSFTFQNPYSDEIEYIICTNTNV' A
#
# COMPACT_ATOMS: atom_id res chain seq x y z
N GLU A 1 -3.84 15.76 -4.17
CA GLU A 1 -5.18 15.14 -4.35
C GLU A 1 -5.29 13.72 -3.75
N LEU A 2 -4.23 13.16 -3.13
CA LEU A 2 -4.21 11.81 -2.55
C LEU A 2 -4.38 11.77 -1.02
N LEU A 3 -3.86 12.77 -0.30
CA LEU A 3 -3.93 12.83 1.16
C LEU A 3 -5.38 12.78 1.66
N GLY A 4 -5.61 12.01 2.73
CA GLY A 4 -6.93 11.82 3.35
C GLY A 4 -7.84 10.82 2.63
N LYS A 5 -7.41 10.24 1.50
CA LYS A 5 -8.16 9.22 0.75
C LYS A 5 -7.53 7.85 0.91
N ASN A 6 -8.35 6.80 0.82
CA ASN A 6 -7.84 5.45 0.89
C ASN A 6 -7.17 5.06 -0.44
N ILE A 7 -5.97 4.46 -0.40
CA ILE A 7 -5.25 4.04 -1.62
C ILE A 7 -6.04 3.08 -2.51
N VAL A 8 -6.94 2.28 -1.91
CA VAL A 8 -7.78 1.33 -2.65
C VAL A 8 -8.78 2.05 -3.58
N GLU A 9 -9.11 3.32 -3.33
CA GLU A 9 -9.93 4.14 -4.25
C GLU A 9 -9.22 4.48 -5.58
N PHE A 10 -7.90 4.33 -5.60
CA PHE A 10 -7.06 4.51 -6.79
C PHE A 10 -6.63 3.18 -7.41
N CYS A 11 -7.04 2.06 -6.84
CA CYS A 11 -6.72 0.73 -7.34
C CYS A 11 -7.79 0.26 -8.33
N HIS A 12 -7.36 -0.40 -9.41
CA HIS A 12 -8.28 -1.06 -10.34
C HIS A 12 -9.18 -2.04 -9.57
N PRO A 13 -10.50 -2.11 -9.87
CA PRO A 13 -11.45 -2.94 -9.12
C PRO A 13 -11.01 -4.40 -8.92
N GLU A 14 -10.47 -5.03 -9.97
CA GLU A 14 -9.97 -6.41 -9.93
C GLU A 14 -8.77 -6.60 -8.97
N ASP A 15 -7.97 -5.55 -8.75
CA ASP A 15 -6.77 -5.63 -7.91
C ASP A 15 -7.06 -5.19 -6.45
N GLN A 16 -8.26 -4.68 -6.15
CA GLN A 16 -8.56 -4.11 -4.83
C GLN A 16 -8.46 -5.14 -3.71
N GLN A 17 -8.92 -6.37 -3.95
CA GLN A 17 -8.85 -7.42 -2.95
C GLN A 17 -7.40 -7.79 -2.65
N LEU A 18 -6.59 -7.98 -3.69
CA LEU A 18 -5.15 -8.21 -3.57
C LEU A 18 -4.47 -7.10 -2.76
N LEU A 19 -4.80 -5.83 -3.04
CA LEU A 19 -4.23 -4.71 -2.31
C LEU A 19 -4.65 -4.71 -0.82
N ARG A 20 -5.93 -4.96 -0.52
CA ARG A 20 -6.43 -5.05 0.88
C ARG A 20 -5.74 -6.17 1.65
N ASP A 21 -5.62 -7.35 1.04
CA ASP A 21 -4.97 -8.51 1.67
C ASP A 21 -3.49 -8.22 1.93
N SER A 22 -2.82 -7.54 0.99
CA SER A 22 -1.43 -7.14 1.15
C SER A 22 -1.21 -6.23 2.38
N PHE A 23 -2.08 -5.23 2.59
CA PHE A 23 -2.02 -4.36 3.77
C PHE A 23 -2.32 -5.11 5.07
N GLN A 24 -3.31 -6.01 5.07
CA GLN A 24 -3.58 -6.85 6.24
C GLN A 24 -2.37 -7.74 6.59
N GLN A 25 -1.66 -8.25 5.58
CA GLN A 25 -0.47 -9.07 5.77
C GLN A 25 0.70 -8.24 6.30
N VAL A 26 0.93 -7.03 5.78
CA VAL A 26 1.98 -6.11 6.26
C VAL A 26 1.85 -5.84 7.76
N VAL A 27 0.63 -5.63 8.25
CA VAL A 27 0.36 -5.44 9.69
C VAL A 27 0.77 -6.65 10.53
N LYS A 28 0.55 -7.87 10.01
CA LYS A 28 0.94 -9.13 10.69
C LYS A 28 2.45 -9.36 10.68
N LEU A 29 3.14 -8.85 9.67
CA LEU A 29 4.58 -9.06 9.44
C LEU A 29 5.49 -8.13 10.26
N LYS A 30 4.93 -7.13 10.97
CA LYS A 30 5.62 -6.28 11.96
C LYS A 30 7.06 -5.89 11.57
N GLY A 31 7.17 -5.03 10.56
CA GLY A 31 8.44 -4.46 10.10
C GLY A 31 9.08 -5.19 8.91
N GLN A 32 8.65 -6.40 8.55
CA GLN A 32 9.11 -7.01 7.30
C GLN A 32 8.45 -6.36 6.08
N VAL A 33 9.22 -6.23 5.00
CA VAL A 33 8.77 -5.61 3.75
C VAL A 33 7.98 -6.61 2.92
N LEU A 34 6.81 -6.18 2.43
CA LEU A 34 6.01 -6.91 1.45
C LEU A 34 5.81 -6.03 0.21
N SER A 35 5.92 -6.65 -0.97
CA SER A 35 5.72 -5.96 -2.25
C SER A 35 4.52 -6.52 -3.00
N VAL A 36 3.70 -5.62 -3.55
CA VAL A 36 2.54 -5.95 -4.38
C VAL A 36 2.57 -5.12 -5.66
N MET A 37 2.15 -5.70 -6.78
CA MET A 37 1.96 -4.98 -8.03
C MET A 37 0.47 -4.87 -8.32
N PHE A 38 0.00 -3.67 -8.64
CA PHE A 38 -1.39 -3.42 -9.01
C PHE A 38 -1.49 -2.25 -9.99
N ARG A 39 -2.66 -2.11 -10.62
CA ARG A 39 -2.98 -0.99 -11.50
C ARG A 39 -3.45 0.21 -10.69
N PHE A 40 -2.64 1.27 -10.67
CA PHE A 40 -2.94 2.55 -10.04
C PHE A 40 -3.58 3.51 -11.04
N ARG A 41 -4.65 4.19 -10.63
CA ARG A 41 -5.34 5.20 -11.43
C ARG A 41 -4.62 6.53 -11.35
N SER A 42 -3.98 6.93 -12.44
CA SER A 42 -3.34 8.23 -12.57
C SER A 42 -4.35 9.38 -12.66
N LYS A 43 -3.86 10.63 -12.62
CA LYS A 43 -4.69 11.83 -12.74
C LYS A 43 -5.40 11.93 -14.10
N ASN A 44 -4.78 11.44 -15.17
CA ASN A 44 -5.37 11.34 -16.51
C ASN A 44 -6.30 10.12 -16.69
N ARG A 45 -6.62 9.38 -15.59
CA ARG A 45 -7.49 8.20 -15.57
C ARG A 45 -6.95 7.00 -16.36
N GLU A 46 -5.65 6.96 -16.56
CA GLU A 46 -4.96 5.78 -17.09
C GLU A 46 -4.59 4.82 -15.96
N TRP A 47 -4.43 3.55 -16.31
CA TRP A 47 -4.00 2.51 -15.39
C TRP A 47 -2.50 2.30 -15.55
N LEU A 48 -1.75 2.61 -14.48
CA LEU A 48 -0.30 2.44 -14.44
C LEU A 48 0.06 1.25 -13.56
N TRP A 49 0.90 0.35 -14.07
CA TRP A 49 1.46 -0.72 -13.23
C TRP A 49 2.39 -0.12 -12.19
N THR A 50 2.02 -0.27 -10.93
CA THR A 50 2.79 0.26 -9.81
C THR A 50 3.18 -0.87 -8.89
N ARG A 51 4.47 -1.00 -8.61
CA ARG A 51 4.98 -1.83 -7.52
C ARG A 51 4.97 -1.01 -6.24
N THR A 52 4.29 -1.51 -5.23
CA THR A 52 4.26 -0.92 -3.90
C THR A 52 4.96 -1.84 -2.92
N SER A 53 6.07 -1.37 -2.35
CA SER A 53 6.78 -2.05 -1.27
C SER A 53 6.43 -1.37 0.04
N SER A 54 5.97 -2.13 1.02
CA SER A 54 5.43 -1.57 2.27
C SER A 54 5.82 -2.37 3.51
N PHE A 55 5.92 -1.67 4.64
CA PHE A 55 6.19 -2.24 5.96
C PHE A 55 5.58 -1.35 7.06
N THR A 56 5.37 -1.91 8.25
CA THR A 56 4.90 -1.14 9.41
C THR A 56 6.06 -0.46 10.13
N PHE A 57 5.90 0.81 10.48
CA PHE A 57 6.73 1.47 11.48
C PHE A 57 6.12 1.25 12.87
N GLN A 58 6.92 0.73 13.79
CA GLN A 58 6.52 0.45 15.16
C GLN A 58 7.18 1.44 16.11
N ASN A 59 6.43 1.87 17.12
CA ASN A 59 6.95 2.69 18.19
C ASN A 59 7.99 1.89 19.00
N PRO A 60 9.24 2.39 19.16
CA PRO A 60 10.32 1.64 19.81
C PRO A 60 10.13 1.47 21.32
N TYR A 61 9.17 2.16 21.94
CA TYR A 61 8.87 2.04 23.38
C TYR A 61 7.62 1.18 23.64
N SER A 62 6.55 1.32 22.85
CA SER A 62 5.28 0.60 23.08
C SER A 62 5.08 -0.64 22.21
N ASP A 63 5.92 -0.86 21.18
CA ASP A 63 5.76 -1.88 20.13
C ASP A 63 4.47 -1.78 19.30
N GLU A 64 3.69 -0.71 19.49
CA GLU A 64 2.47 -0.42 18.73
C GLU A 64 2.79 0.07 17.31
N ILE A 65 1.87 -0.20 16.37
CA ILE A 65 2.02 0.25 14.99
C ILE A 65 1.52 1.69 14.86
N GLU A 66 2.40 2.59 14.47
CA GLU A 66 2.08 4.00 14.25
C GLU A 66 1.51 4.22 12.84
N TYR A 67 2.20 3.70 11.82
CA TYR A 67 1.82 3.85 10.43
C TYR A 67 2.48 2.81 9.51
N ILE A 68 1.95 2.68 8.30
CA ILE A 68 2.54 1.88 7.22
C ILE A 68 3.29 2.83 6.29
N ILE A 69 4.55 2.50 6.00
CA ILE A 69 5.38 3.23 5.04
C ILE A 69 5.33 2.47 3.72
N CYS A 70 5.06 3.19 2.62
CA CYS A 70 4.98 2.62 1.28
C CYS A 70 5.91 3.37 0.32
N THR A 71 6.71 2.63 -0.43
CA THR A 71 7.43 3.13 -1.61
C THR A 71 6.71 2.62 -2.86
N ASN A 72 6.20 3.55 -3.67
CA ASN A 72 5.42 3.25 -4.88
C ASN A 72 6.28 3.59 -6.11
N THR A 73 6.57 2.58 -6.93
CA THR A 73 7.43 2.70 -8.12
C THR A 73 6.65 2.28 -9.36
N ASN A 74 6.63 3.15 -10.37
CA ASN A 74 6.08 2.81 -11.69
C ASN A 74 6.98 1.74 -12.35
N VAL A 75 6.37 0.73 -12.97
CA VAL A 75 7.07 -0.41 -13.61
C VAL A 75 7.02 -0.29 -15.11
#